data_AF-A0A2E0G491-F1
#
_entry.id   AF-A0A2E0G491-F1
#
_cell.length_a   1.000
_cell.length_b   1.000
_cell.length_c   1.000
_cell.angle_alpha   90.00
_cell.angle_beta   90.00
_cell.angle_gamma   90.00
#
_symmetry.space_group_name_H-M   'P 1'
#
loop_
_entity.id
_entity.type
_entity.pdbx_description
1 polymer ?
#
loop_
_entity_poly.entity_id
_entity_poly.type
_entity_poly.pdbx_seq_one_letter_code
_entity_poly.pdbx_strand_id
1 'polypeptide(L)'
;MTYKTNKNGILITDERLAAQIYNKGKTGTPQEKGNLLLRPEEALYCDYRNDLDLSDSERQNFTSNSYIVYKDLKDRGLVVKVDELGLRVFDRKTETKGQASAIVLPKNFDDKIDFTNIFTELEKGLDRRVQIGIIDSDKDVVYYVIKNTEWPNTKIKENQESTITDANVKELLDKGYQINSGLKFGTHYRVYNYESKHAPWLIHVVREGINWLDIARMVRVGHGVNKIIVLSYKKKWLSIEWIKP
;
A
#
# COMPACT_ATOMS: atom_id res chain seq x y z
N MET A 1 29.40 -21.88 -11.42
CA MET A 1 28.30 -20.91 -11.23
C MET A 1 28.12 -20.71 -9.74
N THR A 2 28.11 -19.45 -9.30
CA THR A 2 27.93 -19.05 -7.89
C THR A 2 26.50 -19.24 -7.38
N TYR A 3 25.57 -19.55 -8.29
CA TYR A 3 24.16 -19.76 -7.98
C TYR A 3 23.50 -20.78 -8.89
N LYS A 4 22.29 -21.23 -8.50
CA LYS A 4 21.39 -22.08 -9.28
C LYS A 4 20.02 -21.42 -9.40
N THR A 5 19.46 -21.38 -10.60
CA THR A 5 18.12 -20.83 -10.85
C THR A 5 17.06 -21.92 -10.68
N ASN A 6 15.94 -21.58 -10.04
CA ASN A 6 14.77 -22.45 -9.90
C ASN A 6 13.48 -21.65 -10.10
N LYS A 7 12.32 -22.32 -10.06
CA LYS A 7 11.00 -21.67 -10.23
C LYS A 7 10.71 -20.57 -9.19
N ASN A 8 11.35 -20.62 -8.03
CA ASN A 8 11.11 -19.72 -6.90
C ASN A 8 12.14 -18.57 -6.84
N GLY A 9 13.10 -18.51 -7.76
CA GLY A 9 14.15 -17.50 -7.84
C GLY A 9 15.55 -18.11 -7.97
N ILE A 10 16.51 -17.57 -7.23
CA ILE A 10 17.92 -17.94 -7.30
C ILE A 10 18.41 -18.48 -5.95
N LEU A 11 19.08 -19.63 -5.97
CA LEU A 11 19.78 -20.18 -4.81
C LEU A 11 21.29 -19.89 -4.91
N ILE A 12 21.81 -19.05 -4.02
CA ILE A 12 23.24 -18.82 -3.85
C ILE A 12 23.82 -19.95 -3.00
N THR A 13 24.81 -20.66 -3.54
CA THR A 13 25.46 -21.79 -2.85
C THR A 13 26.85 -21.45 -2.30
N ASP A 14 27.38 -20.28 -2.65
CA ASP A 14 28.61 -19.75 -2.07
C ASP A 14 28.28 -19.05 -0.74
N GLU A 15 28.72 -19.64 0.39
CA GLU A 15 28.40 -19.16 1.74
C GLU A 15 28.92 -17.73 2.00
N ARG A 16 30.07 -17.36 1.43
CA ARG A 16 30.66 -16.03 1.60
C ARG A 16 29.82 -14.98 0.88
N LEU A 17 29.45 -15.25 -0.36
CA LEU A 17 28.57 -14.39 -1.15
C LEU A 17 27.17 -14.29 -0.51
N ALA A 18 26.62 -15.41 -0.06
CA ALA A 18 25.35 -15.47 0.67
C ALA A 18 25.38 -14.56 1.91
N ALA A 19 26.41 -14.68 2.76
CA ALA A 19 26.57 -13.82 3.93
C ALA A 19 26.74 -12.34 3.56
N GLN A 20 27.51 -12.03 2.51
CA GLN A 20 27.68 -10.66 2.03
C GLN A 20 26.36 -10.04 1.58
N ILE A 21 25.59 -10.73 0.74
CA ILE A 21 24.29 -10.26 0.24
C ILE A 21 23.31 -10.09 1.40
N TYR A 22 23.22 -11.08 2.29
CA TYR A 22 22.29 -11.02 3.41
C TYR A 22 22.63 -9.87 4.38
N ASN A 23 23.91 -9.62 4.67
CA ASN A 23 24.30 -8.53 5.55
C ASN A 23 24.04 -7.14 4.93
N LYS A 24 23.96 -7.04 3.59
CA LYS A 24 23.53 -5.83 2.89
C LYS A 24 22.00 -5.69 2.92
N GLY A 25 21.48 -5.19 4.05
CA GLY A 25 20.07 -4.83 4.20
C GLY A 25 19.11 -6.03 4.32
N LYS A 26 19.60 -7.19 4.79
CA LYS A 26 18.80 -8.40 5.00
C LYS A 26 18.13 -8.88 3.71
N THR A 27 18.81 -8.84 2.57
CA THR A 27 18.29 -9.35 1.30
C THR A 27 18.39 -10.88 1.25
N GLY A 28 17.33 -11.55 0.80
CA GLY A 28 17.27 -13.01 0.72
C GLY A 28 16.76 -13.69 1.98
N THR A 29 16.50 -14.99 1.84
CA THR A 29 16.07 -15.89 2.92
C THR A 29 17.15 -16.95 3.15
N PRO A 30 17.84 -16.95 4.30
CA PRO A 30 18.84 -17.96 4.64
C PRO A 30 18.24 -19.37 4.56
N GLN A 31 19.03 -20.31 4.04
CA GLN A 31 18.69 -21.71 3.90
C GLN A 31 19.70 -22.57 4.69
N GLU A 32 19.46 -23.88 4.73
CA GLU A 32 20.43 -24.83 5.28
C GLU A 32 21.79 -24.75 4.56
N LYS A 33 22.85 -25.17 5.25
CA LYS A 33 24.23 -25.22 4.72
C LYS A 33 24.77 -23.85 4.27
N GLY A 34 24.35 -22.77 4.93
CA GLY A 34 24.84 -21.42 4.63
C GLY A 34 24.37 -20.83 3.30
N ASN A 35 23.46 -21.51 2.59
CA ASN A 35 22.92 -21.05 1.31
C ASN A 35 21.95 -19.88 1.51
N LEU A 36 21.70 -19.12 0.44
CA LEU A 36 20.73 -18.02 0.43
C LEU A 36 19.77 -18.14 -0.74
N LEU A 37 18.46 -18.17 -0.45
CA LEU A 37 17.43 -18.08 -1.47
C LEU A 37 17.08 -16.62 -1.71
N LEU A 38 17.16 -16.19 -2.97
CA LEU A 38 16.71 -14.89 -3.45
C LEU A 38 15.42 -15.10 -4.25
N ARG A 39 14.34 -14.43 -3.85
CA ARG A 39 13.14 -14.30 -4.71
C ARG A 39 13.47 -13.41 -5.93
N PRO A 40 12.66 -13.45 -7.02
CA PRO A 40 12.92 -12.69 -8.24
C PRO A 40 13.27 -11.20 -8.02
N GLU A 41 12.52 -10.51 -7.16
CA GLU A 41 12.75 -9.09 -6.84
C GLU A 41 14.08 -8.87 -6.10
N GLU A 42 14.44 -9.79 -5.21
CA GLU A 42 15.70 -9.75 -4.46
C GLU A 42 16.90 -10.03 -5.38
N ALA A 43 16.73 -10.96 -6.33
CA ALA A 43 17.73 -11.29 -7.34
C ALA A 43 17.99 -10.09 -8.27
N LEU A 44 16.94 -9.48 -8.82
CA LEU A 44 17.05 -8.26 -9.63
C LEU A 44 17.67 -7.08 -8.86
N TYR A 45 17.42 -6.99 -7.56
CA TYR A 45 18.05 -5.95 -6.73
C TYR A 45 19.52 -6.23 -6.45
N CYS A 46 19.92 -7.50 -6.30
CA CYS A 46 21.34 -7.86 -6.20
C CYS A 46 22.08 -7.60 -7.51
N ASP A 47 21.43 -7.89 -8.64
CA ASP A 47 21.91 -7.58 -9.98
C ASP A 47 22.08 -6.08 -10.21
N TYR A 48 21.08 -5.27 -9.88
CA TYR A 48 21.18 -3.80 -9.89
C TYR A 48 22.33 -3.25 -9.03
N ARG A 49 22.65 -3.91 -7.92
CA ARG A 49 23.77 -3.54 -7.03
C ARG A 49 25.11 -4.15 -7.43
N ASN A 50 25.17 -4.87 -8.56
CA ASN A 50 26.34 -5.61 -9.04
C ASN A 50 26.87 -6.65 -8.03
N ASP A 51 26.01 -7.17 -7.14
CA ASP A 51 26.34 -8.31 -6.28
C ASP A 51 26.17 -9.66 -7.04
N LEU A 52 25.35 -9.65 -8.10
CA LEU A 52 25.12 -10.75 -9.02
C LEU A 52 25.14 -10.21 -10.45
N ASP A 53 25.37 -11.09 -11.42
CA ASP A 53 25.27 -10.78 -12.85
C ASP A 53 24.25 -11.72 -13.47
N LEU A 54 23.04 -11.22 -13.69
CA LEU A 54 21.95 -11.99 -14.29
C LEU A 54 22.00 -11.88 -15.81
N SER A 55 21.72 -13.00 -16.47
CA SER A 55 21.52 -13.01 -17.92
C SER A 55 20.30 -12.17 -18.32
N ASP A 56 20.27 -11.69 -19.57
CA ASP A 56 19.12 -10.93 -20.10
C ASP A 56 17.80 -11.69 -19.98
N SER A 57 17.84 -13.01 -20.19
CA SER A 57 16.69 -13.91 -20.01
C SER A 57 16.19 -13.91 -18.55
N GLU A 58 17.10 -14.00 -17.57
CA GLU A 58 16.73 -13.94 -16.16
C GLU A 58 16.16 -12.57 -15.78
N ARG A 59 16.76 -11.48 -16.28
CA ARG A 59 16.25 -10.11 -16.05
C ARG A 59 14.83 -9.96 -16.58
N GLN A 60 14.58 -10.43 -17.80
CA GLN A 60 13.25 -10.39 -18.41
C GLN A 60 12.24 -11.25 -17.64
N ASN A 61 12.64 -12.46 -17.23
CA ASN A 61 11.77 -13.39 -16.52
C ASN A 61 11.39 -12.92 -15.11
N PHE A 62 12.27 -12.17 -14.43
CA PHE A 62 12.03 -11.70 -13.08
C PHE A 62 11.39 -10.31 -13.00
N THR A 63 11.36 -9.56 -14.10
CA THR A 63 10.83 -8.20 -14.11
C THR A 63 9.35 -8.18 -13.72
N SER A 64 9.01 -7.38 -12.71
CA SER A 64 7.65 -7.25 -12.20
C SER A 64 7.41 -5.88 -11.58
N ASN A 65 6.14 -5.51 -11.39
CA ASN A 65 5.77 -4.32 -10.61
C ASN A 65 6.23 -4.41 -9.15
N SER A 66 6.24 -5.62 -8.58
CA SER A 66 6.79 -5.85 -7.25
C SER A 66 8.26 -5.48 -7.16
N TYR A 67 9.06 -5.72 -8.21
CA TYR A 67 10.46 -5.32 -8.21
C TYR A 67 10.64 -3.80 -8.16
N ILE A 68 9.83 -3.03 -8.92
CA ILE A 68 9.90 -1.56 -8.91
C ILE A 68 9.68 -1.02 -7.49
N VAL A 69 8.63 -1.49 -6.82
CA VAL A 69 8.31 -1.09 -5.44
C VAL A 69 9.35 -1.61 -4.44
N TYR A 70 9.85 -2.84 -4.62
CA TYR A 70 10.90 -3.41 -3.80
C TYR A 70 12.18 -2.56 -3.87
N LYS A 71 12.61 -2.20 -5.08
CA LYS A 71 13.79 -1.37 -5.32
C LYS A 71 13.66 -0.01 -4.64
N ASP A 72 12.55 0.71 -4.85
CA ASP A 72 12.33 2.03 -4.23
C ASP A 72 12.40 1.95 -2.69
N LEU A 73 11.71 0.98 -2.08
CA LEU A 73 11.74 0.80 -0.61
C LEU A 73 13.14 0.45 -0.09
N LYS A 74 13.89 -0.37 -0.82
CA LYS A 74 15.27 -0.75 -0.46
C LYS A 74 16.24 0.43 -0.61
N ASP A 75 16.10 1.24 -1.67
CA ASP A 75 16.89 2.46 -1.88
C ASP A 75 16.61 3.50 -0.78
N ARG A 76 15.41 3.50 -0.17
CA ARG A 76 15.08 4.28 1.04
C ARG A 76 15.67 3.73 2.35
N GLY A 77 16.39 2.62 2.27
CA GLY A 77 17.06 1.98 3.41
C GLY A 77 16.13 1.14 4.30
N LEU A 78 14.96 0.74 3.80
CA LEU A 78 14.05 -0.15 4.53
C LEU A 78 14.47 -1.62 4.35
N VAL A 79 14.07 -2.46 5.30
CA VAL A 79 14.18 -3.91 5.12
C VAL A 79 12.87 -4.40 4.51
N VAL A 80 12.98 -5.07 3.36
CA VAL A 80 11.85 -5.60 2.61
C VAL A 80 12.05 -7.09 2.42
N LYS A 81 11.03 -7.88 2.76
CA LYS A 81 10.94 -9.31 2.51
C LYS A 81 9.85 -9.59 1.50
N VAL A 82 10.16 -10.44 0.53
CA VAL A 82 9.21 -10.84 -0.51
C VAL A 82 8.44 -12.08 -0.05
N ASP A 83 7.13 -12.07 -0.27
CA ASP A 83 6.24 -13.20 -0.05
C ASP A 83 5.21 -13.29 -1.20
N GLU A 84 4.47 -14.39 -1.29
CA GLU A 84 3.45 -14.60 -2.33
C GLU A 84 2.30 -13.58 -2.26
N LEU A 85 2.07 -13.02 -1.07
CA LEU A 85 0.98 -12.09 -0.79
C LEU A 85 1.37 -10.61 -1.01
N GLY A 86 2.65 -10.30 -1.23
CA GLY A 86 3.15 -8.95 -1.41
C GLY A 86 4.49 -8.68 -0.71
N LEU A 87 4.82 -7.39 -0.56
CA LEU A 87 6.10 -6.96 0.01
C LEU A 87 5.97 -6.63 1.49
N ARG A 88 6.62 -7.40 2.36
CA ARG A 88 6.64 -7.16 3.81
C ARG A 88 7.74 -6.16 4.15
N VAL A 89 7.35 -5.02 4.69
CA VAL A 89 8.25 -3.93 5.08
C VAL A 89 8.43 -3.91 6.59
N PHE A 90 9.67 -3.76 7.02
CA PHE A 90 10.04 -3.53 8.40
C PHE A 90 10.58 -2.11 8.53
N ASP A 91 9.96 -1.33 9.40
CA ASP A 91 10.38 0.04 9.68
C ASP A 91 11.80 0.05 10.27
N ARG A 92 12.45 1.21 10.20
CA ARG A 92 13.78 1.38 10.78
C ARG A 92 13.75 1.02 12.27
N LYS A 93 14.72 0.20 12.69
CA LYS A 93 14.85 -0.32 14.07
C LYS A 93 13.80 -1.36 14.49
N THR A 94 12.91 -1.81 13.60
CA THR A 94 12.02 -2.95 13.87
C THR A 94 12.77 -4.26 13.65
N GLU A 95 12.57 -5.22 14.54
CA GLU A 95 13.15 -6.56 14.39
C GLU A 95 12.53 -7.31 13.21
N THR A 96 13.37 -7.99 12.42
CA THR A 96 12.93 -8.69 11.20
C THR A 96 12.43 -10.12 11.46
N LYS A 97 12.45 -10.58 12.71
CA LYS A 97 11.99 -11.92 13.12
C LYS A 97 10.50 -11.96 13.46
N GLY A 98 9.91 -10.79 13.72
CA GLY A 98 8.50 -10.65 14.08
C GLY A 98 7.60 -10.32 12.90
N GLN A 99 6.44 -9.77 13.24
CA GLN A 99 5.49 -9.25 12.27
C GLN A 99 6.07 -8.04 11.52
N ALA A 100 5.80 -7.97 10.22
CA ALA A 100 6.19 -6.83 9.41
C ALA A 100 5.39 -5.58 9.80
N SER A 101 6.03 -4.42 9.80
CA SER A 101 5.38 -3.12 10.06
C SER A 101 4.31 -2.78 9.03
N ALA A 102 4.52 -3.23 7.78
CA ALA A 102 3.54 -3.10 6.71
C ALA A 102 3.59 -4.26 5.71
N ILE A 103 2.48 -4.48 5.01
CA ILE A 103 2.42 -5.18 3.73
C ILE A 103 2.18 -4.13 2.64
N VAL A 104 2.99 -4.11 1.59
CA VAL A 104 2.87 -3.19 0.46
C VAL A 104 2.37 -3.95 -0.77
N LEU A 105 1.28 -3.43 -1.34
CA LEU A 105 0.60 -3.95 -2.52
C LEU A 105 0.89 -3.03 -3.72
N PRO A 106 1.70 -3.46 -4.71
CA PRO A 106 1.97 -2.69 -5.92
C PRO A 106 0.74 -2.55 -6.81
N LYS A 107 0.53 -1.37 -7.40
CA LYS A 107 -0.53 -1.06 -8.37
C LYS A 107 0.01 -0.12 -9.45
N ASN A 108 -0.35 -0.27 -10.72
CA ASN A 108 -0.09 0.80 -11.69
C ASN A 108 -1.14 1.91 -11.52
N PHE A 109 -0.75 3.15 -11.83
CA PHE A 109 -1.65 4.30 -11.73
C PHE A 109 -2.89 4.18 -12.63
N ASP A 110 -2.77 3.54 -13.79
CA ASP A 110 -3.83 3.39 -14.79
C ASP A 110 -4.64 2.08 -14.64
N ASP A 111 -4.22 1.17 -13.76
CA ASP A 111 -4.98 -0.03 -13.44
C ASP A 111 -6.34 0.35 -12.84
N LYS A 112 -7.40 -0.33 -13.31
CA LYS A 112 -8.71 -0.26 -12.66
C LYS A 112 -8.59 -0.72 -11.20
N ILE A 113 -9.34 -0.06 -10.31
CA ILE A 113 -9.29 -0.42 -8.90
C ILE A 113 -9.81 -1.84 -8.68
N ASP A 114 -8.98 -2.65 -8.04
CA ASP A 114 -9.36 -3.91 -7.42
C ASP A 114 -8.94 -3.90 -5.95
N PHE A 115 -9.94 -3.99 -5.08
CA PHE A 115 -9.78 -4.06 -3.63
C PHE A 115 -9.68 -5.48 -3.09
N THR A 116 -9.72 -6.52 -3.92
CA THR A 116 -9.75 -7.93 -3.47
C THR A 116 -8.58 -8.24 -2.54
N ASN A 117 -7.35 -8.00 -2.99
CA ASN A 117 -6.16 -8.25 -2.16
C ASN A 117 -6.05 -7.31 -0.95
N ILE A 118 -6.58 -6.08 -1.05
CA ILE A 118 -6.63 -5.13 0.07
C ILE A 118 -7.56 -5.65 1.16
N PHE A 119 -8.77 -6.11 0.81
CA PHE A 119 -9.69 -6.70 1.77
C PHE A 119 -9.14 -7.98 2.37
N THR A 120 -8.56 -8.86 1.56
CA THR A 120 -7.89 -10.07 2.06
C THR A 120 -6.84 -9.75 3.12
N GLU A 121 -6.07 -8.67 2.96
CA GLU A 121 -5.08 -8.25 3.97
C GLU A 121 -5.72 -7.57 5.19
N LEU A 122 -6.70 -6.69 5.00
CA LEU A 122 -7.37 -6.00 6.10
C LEU A 122 -8.17 -6.96 6.99
N GLU A 123 -8.81 -7.98 6.42
CA GLU A 123 -9.65 -8.95 7.13
C GLU A 123 -8.82 -9.92 8.00
N LYS A 124 -7.50 -10.01 7.79
CA LYS A 124 -6.61 -10.80 8.67
C LYS A 124 -6.48 -10.20 10.07
N GLY A 125 -6.84 -8.93 10.27
CA GLY A 125 -6.79 -8.28 11.58
C GLY A 125 -5.40 -8.20 12.20
N LEU A 126 -4.35 -8.23 11.37
CA LEU A 126 -2.96 -8.20 11.81
C LEU A 126 -2.57 -6.78 12.22
N ASP A 127 -1.80 -6.65 13.30
CA ASP A 127 -1.20 -5.37 13.75
C ASP A 127 -0.08 -4.89 12.82
N ARG A 128 -0.43 -4.56 11.58
CA ARG A 128 0.46 -4.02 10.54
C ARG A 128 -0.32 -3.14 9.58
N ARG A 129 0.36 -2.21 8.94
CA ARG A 129 -0.27 -1.34 7.94
C ARG A 129 -0.48 -2.10 6.63
N VAL A 130 -1.64 -1.91 6.00
CA VAL A 130 -1.85 -2.26 4.59
C VAL A 130 -1.51 -1.02 3.76
N GLN A 131 -0.45 -1.12 2.96
CA GLN A 131 0.06 -0.04 2.14
C GLN A 131 -0.15 -0.35 0.66
N ILE A 132 -0.37 0.71 -0.12
CA ILE A 132 -0.50 0.65 -1.57
C ILE A 132 0.66 1.46 -2.15
N GLY A 133 1.47 0.84 -3.00
CA GLY A 133 2.48 1.52 -3.80
C GLY A 133 1.95 1.73 -5.21
N ILE A 134 1.61 2.98 -5.56
CA ILE A 134 1.14 3.33 -6.90
C ILE A 134 2.36 3.70 -7.75
N ILE A 135 2.56 2.97 -8.84
CA ILE A 135 3.66 3.13 -9.80
C ILE A 135 3.16 3.99 -10.97
N ASP A 136 3.90 5.03 -11.32
CA ASP A 136 3.58 5.89 -12.47
C ASP A 136 4.28 5.43 -13.77
N SER A 137 4.15 6.25 -14.83
CA SER A 137 4.77 5.97 -16.13
C SER A 137 6.30 5.94 -16.09
N ASP A 138 6.89 6.70 -15.18
CA ASP A 138 8.33 6.94 -15.08
C ASP A 138 8.98 5.96 -14.07
N LYS A 139 8.16 5.04 -13.53
CA LYS A 139 8.53 4.04 -12.50
C LYS A 139 8.83 4.63 -11.14
N ASP A 140 8.38 5.86 -10.87
CA ASP A 140 8.33 6.41 -9.54
C ASP A 140 7.14 5.84 -8.76
N VAL A 141 7.29 5.77 -7.43
CA VAL A 141 6.30 5.15 -6.54
C VAL A 141 5.81 6.12 -5.48
N VAL A 142 4.48 6.23 -5.37
CA VAL A 142 3.80 6.98 -4.30
C VAL A 142 3.07 6.02 -3.37
N TYR A 143 3.23 6.24 -2.07
CA TYR A 143 2.75 5.32 -1.04
C TYR A 143 1.54 5.88 -0.27
N TYR A 144 0.61 4.98 -0.01
CA TYR A 144 -0.59 5.26 0.75
C TYR A 144 -0.83 4.17 1.80
N VAL A 145 -1.40 4.52 2.94
CA VAL A 145 -1.95 3.56 3.90
C VAL A 145 -3.45 3.51 3.71
N ILE A 146 -4.01 2.30 3.63
CA ILE A 146 -5.46 2.06 3.55
C ILE A 146 -5.94 1.32 4.80
N LYS A 147 -7.07 1.76 5.37
CA LYS A 147 -7.64 1.19 6.61
C LYS A 147 -9.17 1.06 6.49
N ASN A 148 -9.74 0.06 7.16
CA ASN A 148 -11.18 0.06 7.43
C ASN A 148 -11.53 1.28 8.28
N THR A 149 -12.63 1.95 7.94
CA THR A 149 -13.16 3.09 8.71
C THR A 149 -14.46 2.69 9.37
N GLU A 150 -14.48 2.79 10.68
CA GLU A 150 -15.70 2.63 11.46
C GLU A 150 -16.25 4.00 11.84
N TRP A 151 -17.57 4.10 11.79
CA TRP A 151 -18.29 5.33 12.10
C TRP A 151 -19.01 5.16 13.43
N PRO A 152 -18.46 5.67 14.55
CA PRO A 152 -19.16 5.66 15.82
C PRO A 152 -20.37 6.60 15.78
N ASN A 153 -21.35 6.36 16.65
CA ASN A 153 -22.48 7.27 16.82
C ASN A 153 -22.00 8.66 17.25
N THR A 154 -22.61 9.70 16.70
CA THR A 154 -22.41 11.09 17.08
C THR A 154 -23.78 11.77 17.14
N LYS A 155 -23.81 13.10 17.10
CA LYS A 155 -25.04 13.89 17.07
C LYS A 155 -24.88 15.09 16.16
N ILE A 156 -25.98 15.50 15.54
CA ILE A 156 -26.03 16.72 14.74
C ILE A 156 -26.05 17.92 15.70
N LYS A 157 -25.33 19.00 15.35
CA LYS A 157 -25.38 20.25 16.13
C LYS A 157 -26.75 20.90 16.00
N GLU A 158 -27.19 21.55 17.07
CA GLU A 158 -28.38 22.40 17.01
C GLU A 158 -28.26 23.41 15.86
N ASN A 159 -29.34 23.57 15.08
CA ASN A 159 -29.41 24.43 13.90
C ASN A 159 -28.47 24.05 12.74
N GLN A 160 -27.94 22.83 12.72
CA GLN A 160 -27.29 22.27 11.54
C GLN A 160 -28.12 21.15 10.95
N GLU A 161 -28.20 21.12 9.63
CA GLU A 161 -28.84 20.06 8.88
C GLU A 161 -27.91 19.59 7.76
N SER A 162 -28.13 18.36 7.30
CA SER A 162 -27.46 17.83 6.12
C SER A 162 -28.11 18.40 4.88
N THR A 163 -27.32 18.90 3.92
CA THR A 163 -27.86 19.29 2.61
C THR A 163 -28.09 18.08 1.69
N ILE A 164 -27.70 16.88 2.13
CA ILE A 164 -27.71 15.63 1.36
C ILE A 164 -28.43 14.55 2.16
N THR A 165 -29.31 13.81 1.47
CA THR A 165 -30.08 12.68 2.05
C THR A 165 -29.95 11.40 1.21
N ASP A 166 -28.81 11.23 0.53
CA ASP A 166 -28.56 10.13 -0.40
C ASP A 166 -28.46 8.76 0.29
N ALA A 167 -28.93 7.70 -0.38
CA ALA A 167 -28.90 6.33 0.15
C ALA A 167 -27.48 5.83 0.46
N ASN A 168 -26.47 6.29 -0.28
CA ASN A 168 -25.06 5.89 -0.10
C ASN A 168 -24.49 6.29 1.26
N VAL A 169 -25.08 7.28 1.92
CA VAL A 169 -24.60 7.83 3.19
C VAL A 169 -25.66 7.81 4.28
N LYS A 170 -26.76 7.08 4.05
CA LYS A 170 -27.85 6.96 5.02
C LYS A 170 -27.37 6.48 6.38
N GLU A 171 -26.47 5.50 6.43
CA GLU A 171 -25.86 5.01 7.67
C GLU A 171 -25.23 6.14 8.51
N LEU A 172 -24.56 7.08 7.85
CA LEU A 172 -23.90 8.21 8.53
C LEU A 172 -24.93 9.21 9.06
N LEU A 173 -25.99 9.48 8.29
CA LEU A 173 -27.10 10.33 8.73
C LEU A 173 -27.77 9.74 9.98
N ASP A 174 -28.09 8.43 9.93
CA ASP A 174 -28.71 7.71 11.03
C ASP A 174 -27.82 7.71 12.29
N LYS A 175 -26.49 7.73 12.12
CA LYS A 175 -25.50 7.85 13.20
C LYS A 175 -25.26 9.30 13.67
N GLY A 176 -25.97 10.28 13.13
CA GLY A 176 -25.91 11.67 13.56
C GLY A 176 -24.82 12.52 12.90
N TYR A 177 -24.22 12.07 11.79
CA TYR A 177 -23.26 12.89 11.05
C TYR A 177 -23.97 13.91 10.16
N GLN A 178 -23.40 15.11 10.07
CA GLN A 178 -23.83 16.09 9.07
C GLN A 178 -23.12 15.80 7.74
N ILE A 179 -23.87 15.86 6.64
CA ILE A 179 -23.38 15.54 5.30
C ILE A 179 -23.75 16.64 4.33
N ASN A 180 -22.72 17.18 3.68
CA ASN A 180 -22.84 18.24 2.68
C ASN A 180 -22.14 17.83 1.38
N SER A 181 -22.39 18.56 0.28
CA SER A 181 -21.70 18.31 -0.99
C SER A 181 -20.18 18.43 -0.87
N GLY A 182 -19.46 17.46 -1.42
CA GLY A 182 -18.00 17.41 -1.51
C GLY A 182 -17.42 18.02 -2.78
N LEU A 183 -18.26 18.54 -3.69
CA LEU A 183 -17.86 18.92 -5.06
C LEU A 183 -16.65 19.85 -5.13
N LYS A 184 -16.54 20.80 -4.19
CA LYS A 184 -15.39 21.74 -4.09
C LYS A 184 -14.04 21.04 -3.88
N PHE A 185 -14.04 19.76 -3.51
CA PHE A 185 -12.86 18.94 -3.28
C PHE A 185 -12.78 17.74 -4.25
N GLY A 186 -13.62 17.69 -5.29
CA GLY A 186 -13.64 16.57 -6.24
C GLY A 186 -14.21 15.26 -5.67
N THR A 187 -14.96 15.33 -4.56
CA THR A 187 -15.60 14.16 -3.94
C THR A 187 -17.12 14.29 -3.91
N HIS A 188 -17.81 13.20 -3.61
CA HIS A 188 -19.27 13.21 -3.55
C HIS A 188 -19.76 13.98 -2.32
N TYR A 189 -19.15 13.69 -1.16
CA TYR A 189 -19.60 14.25 0.10
C TYR A 189 -18.44 14.75 0.96
N ARG A 190 -18.77 15.67 1.87
CA ARG A 190 -17.94 16.06 3.00
C ARG A 190 -18.74 15.84 4.28
N VAL A 191 -18.12 15.22 5.28
CA VAL A 191 -18.80 14.69 6.46
C VAL A 191 -18.26 15.35 7.72
N TYR A 192 -19.14 15.62 8.68
CA TYR A 192 -18.83 16.26 9.96
C TYR A 192 -19.39 15.43 11.10
N ASN A 193 -18.60 15.23 12.15
CA ASN A 193 -19.13 14.78 13.44
C ASN A 193 -19.50 15.99 14.32
N TYR A 194 -20.04 15.73 15.51
CA TYR A 194 -20.44 16.78 16.44
C TYR A 194 -19.31 17.75 16.84
N GLU A 195 -18.06 17.30 16.92
CA GLU A 195 -16.96 18.15 17.39
C GLU A 195 -16.37 19.01 16.26
N SER A 196 -16.63 18.63 15.01
CA SER A 196 -16.01 19.23 13.83
C SER A 196 -16.47 20.68 13.60
N LYS A 197 -15.50 21.59 13.43
CA LYS A 197 -15.70 22.93 12.85
C LYS A 197 -15.56 22.92 11.32
N HIS A 198 -14.70 22.04 10.81
CA HIS A 198 -14.50 21.78 9.39
C HIS A 198 -14.68 20.28 9.14
N ALA A 199 -15.12 19.87 7.95
CA ALA A 199 -15.25 18.45 7.61
C ALA A 199 -13.88 17.79 7.66
N PRO A 200 -13.64 16.77 8.51
CA PRO A 200 -12.37 16.05 8.49
C PRO A 200 -12.36 14.92 7.46
N TRP A 201 -13.53 14.52 6.92
CA TRP A 201 -13.62 13.45 5.92
C TRP A 201 -14.26 13.93 4.61
N LEU A 202 -13.71 13.44 3.50
CA LEU A 202 -14.26 13.57 2.16
C LEU A 202 -14.60 12.16 1.64
N ILE A 203 -15.88 11.92 1.36
CA ILE A 203 -16.34 10.62 0.87
C ILE A 203 -16.39 10.61 -0.65
N HIS A 204 -15.74 9.61 -1.24
CA HIS A 204 -15.90 9.26 -2.64
C HIS A 204 -16.58 7.90 -2.79
N VAL A 205 -17.71 7.86 -3.50
CA VAL A 205 -18.40 6.62 -3.85
C VAL A 205 -17.70 5.98 -5.04
N VAL A 206 -17.06 4.84 -4.82
CA VAL A 206 -16.31 4.12 -5.86
C VAL A 206 -17.30 3.43 -6.80
N ARG A 207 -17.19 3.75 -8.09
CA ARG A 207 -17.97 3.17 -9.19
C ARG A 207 -17.06 2.39 -10.13
N GLU A 208 -17.64 1.62 -11.05
CA GLU A 208 -16.85 0.93 -12.08
C GLU A 208 -16.09 1.93 -12.97
N GLY A 209 -14.89 1.53 -13.40
CA GLY A 209 -14.08 2.30 -14.34
C GLY A 209 -13.09 3.27 -13.71
N ILE A 210 -13.13 3.50 -12.39
CA ILE A 210 -12.12 4.29 -11.69
C ILE A 210 -10.77 3.55 -11.65
N ASN A 211 -9.67 4.31 -11.73
CA ASN A 211 -8.30 3.79 -11.60
C ASN A 211 -7.57 4.35 -10.38
N TRP A 212 -6.34 3.90 -10.16
CA TRP A 212 -5.52 4.35 -9.03
C TRP A 212 -5.05 5.81 -9.14
N LEU A 213 -4.96 6.37 -10.35
CA LEU A 213 -4.65 7.78 -10.58
C LEU A 213 -5.75 8.69 -10.02
N ASP A 214 -7.01 8.30 -10.20
CA ASP A 214 -8.14 9.04 -9.63
C ASP A 214 -8.10 9.04 -8.09
N ILE A 215 -7.71 7.92 -7.48
CA ILE A 215 -7.46 7.85 -6.03
C ILE A 215 -6.31 8.77 -5.62
N ALA A 216 -5.17 8.70 -6.31
CA ALA A 216 -4.01 9.53 -6.00
C ALA A 216 -4.35 11.03 -6.07
N ARG A 217 -5.12 11.45 -7.08
CA ARG A 217 -5.63 12.83 -7.22
C ARG A 217 -6.49 13.25 -6.03
N MET A 218 -7.44 12.40 -5.63
CA MET A 218 -8.31 12.69 -4.49
C MET A 218 -7.53 12.80 -3.19
N VAL A 219 -6.61 11.87 -2.92
CA VAL A 219 -5.79 11.92 -1.70
C VAL A 219 -4.90 13.15 -1.69
N ARG A 220 -4.34 13.55 -2.85
CA ARG A 220 -3.56 14.77 -2.98
C ARG A 220 -4.39 16.01 -2.61
N VAL A 221 -5.61 16.11 -3.11
CA VAL A 221 -6.53 17.21 -2.76
C VAL A 221 -6.87 17.18 -1.28
N GLY A 222 -7.27 16.03 -0.73
CA GLY A 222 -7.61 15.87 0.68
C GLY A 222 -6.47 16.28 1.61
N HIS A 223 -5.25 15.80 1.31
CA HIS A 223 -4.04 16.16 2.06
C HIS A 223 -3.79 17.67 2.07
N GLY A 224 -3.94 18.34 0.93
CA GLY A 224 -3.74 19.80 0.82
C GLY A 224 -4.75 20.65 1.61
N VAL A 225 -5.91 20.09 1.98
CA VAL A 225 -6.96 20.78 2.75
C VAL A 225 -7.17 20.17 4.14
N ASN A 226 -6.21 19.36 4.61
CA ASN A 226 -6.23 18.64 5.88
C ASN A 226 -7.52 17.82 6.09
N LYS A 227 -7.83 16.95 5.11
CA LYS A 227 -8.97 16.04 5.14
C LYS A 227 -8.56 14.64 4.71
N ILE A 228 -9.17 13.65 5.34
CA ILE A 228 -8.98 12.24 5.02
C ILE A 228 -9.96 11.85 3.91
N ILE A 229 -9.46 11.20 2.86
CA ILE A 229 -10.32 10.58 1.85
C ILE A 229 -10.86 9.27 2.40
N VAL A 230 -12.17 9.08 2.31
CA VAL A 230 -12.85 7.83 2.64
C VAL A 230 -13.57 7.32 1.40
N LEU A 231 -13.20 6.13 0.95
CA LEU A 231 -13.81 5.45 -0.18
C LEU A 231 -15.01 4.63 0.31
N SER A 232 -16.16 4.80 -0.33
CA SER A 232 -17.33 3.93 -0.16
C SER A 232 -17.34 2.91 -1.29
N TYR A 233 -17.12 1.64 -0.96
CA TYR A 233 -17.12 0.55 -1.93
C TYR A 233 -17.89 -0.65 -1.38
N LYS A 234 -18.95 -1.08 -2.09
CA LYS A 234 -19.80 -2.23 -1.70
C LYS A 234 -20.23 -2.19 -0.22
N LYS A 235 -20.67 -1.02 0.26
CA LYS A 235 -21.07 -0.74 1.66
C LYS A 235 -19.94 -0.87 2.71
N LYS A 236 -18.68 -0.94 2.28
CA LYS A 236 -17.50 -0.83 3.15
C LYS A 236 -16.89 0.58 3.03
N TRP A 237 -16.29 1.05 4.12
CA TRP A 237 -15.63 2.35 4.21
C TRP A 237 -14.13 2.16 4.36
N LEU A 238 -13.34 2.73 3.45
CA LEU A 238 -11.89 2.63 3.45
C LEU A 238 -11.27 4.02 3.51
N SER A 239 -10.57 4.36 4.59
CA SER A 239 -9.76 5.58 4.63
C SER A 239 -8.45 5.34 3.92
N ILE A 240 -7.98 6.34 3.17
CA ILE A 240 -6.71 6.30 2.48
C ILE A 240 -5.92 7.58 2.72
N GLU A 241 -4.68 7.42 3.14
CA GLU A 241 -3.80 8.50 3.60
C GLU A 241 -2.45 8.40 2.91
N TRP A 242 -1.94 9.51 2.39
CA TRP A 242 -0.58 9.57 1.85
C TRP A 242 0.44 9.40 2.96
N ILE A 243 1.51 8.66 2.69
CA ILE A 243 2.63 8.49 3.61
C ILE A 243 3.97 8.64 2.88
N LYS A 244 5.00 8.95 3.67
CA LYS A 244 6.39 8.74 3.28
C LYS A 244 6.90 7.52 4.07
N PRO A 245 7.19 6.39 3.40
CA PRO A 245 7.72 5.21 4.06
C PRO A 245 9.16 5.43 4.57
#